data_AF-A0A543NZW7-F1
#
_entry.id   AF-A0A543NZW7-F1
#
_cell.length_a   1.000
_cell.length_b   1.000
_cell.length_c   1.000
_cell.angle_alpha   90.00
_cell.angle_beta   90.00
_cell.angle_gamma   90.00
#
_symmetry.space_group_name_H-M   'P 1'
#
loop_
_entity.id
_entity.type
_entity.pdbx_description
1 polymer ?
#
loop_
_entity_poly.entity_id
_entity_poly.type
_entity_poly.pdbx_seq_one_letter_code
_entity_poly.pdbx_strand_id
1 'polypeptide(L)'
;MSIRGLTFVGVRTERFADVCALYRDVLGMAMIRDEPQAAWFVTPTGDEVHVYGPDDHDHDFFLQGPVVGLQVDDFAATRAAMVAAGIRFIGEPQTSGGAIWNHYYGPDGNVYEIMQRPGGA
;
A
#
# COMPACT_ATOMS: atom_id res chain seq x y z
N MET A 1 -8.70 17.77 -4.66
CA MET A 1 -8.69 16.74 -3.62
C MET A 1 -9.93 15.91 -3.72
N SER A 2 -9.76 14.78 -4.39
CA SER A 2 -10.78 13.75 -4.52
C SER A 2 -10.11 12.39 -4.43
N ILE A 3 -10.81 11.42 -3.83
CA ILE A 3 -10.39 10.02 -3.83
C ILE A 3 -10.80 9.41 -5.18
N ARG A 4 -9.84 8.78 -5.85
CA ARG A 4 -10.02 8.20 -7.19
C ARG A 4 -10.38 6.71 -7.13
N GLY A 5 -9.95 6.01 -6.09
CA GLY A 5 -10.24 4.59 -5.88
C GLY A 5 -9.37 3.96 -4.79
N LEU A 6 -9.57 2.67 -4.59
CA LEU A 6 -8.71 1.79 -3.80
C LEU A 6 -7.70 1.17 -4.76
N THR A 7 -6.43 1.55 -4.67
CA THR A 7 -5.41 1.13 -5.64
C THR A 7 -4.33 0.24 -5.08
N PHE A 8 -4.30 0.10 -3.76
CA PHE A 8 -3.28 -0.62 -3.04
C PHE A 8 -3.87 -1.37 -1.85
N VAL A 9 -3.42 -2.60 -1.64
CA VAL A 9 -3.57 -3.32 -0.38
C VAL A 9 -2.23 -3.91 0.03
N GLY A 10 -1.77 -3.59 1.23
CA GLY A 10 -0.58 -4.17 1.84
C GLY A 10 -0.93 -5.18 2.92
N VAL A 11 -0.29 -6.36 2.92
CA VAL A 11 -0.52 -7.43 3.90
C VAL A 11 0.81 -7.87 4.50
N ARG A 12 1.01 -7.65 5.81
CA ARG A 12 2.12 -8.25 6.55
C ARG A 12 1.63 -9.54 7.20
N THR A 13 2.38 -10.64 7.07
CA THR A 13 1.90 -11.95 7.54
C THR A 13 3.03 -12.92 7.91
N GLU A 14 2.83 -13.70 8.97
CA GLU A 14 3.68 -14.85 9.33
C GLU A 14 3.53 -16.02 8.34
N ARG A 15 2.47 -16.00 7.52
CA ARG A 15 2.16 -17.05 6.53
C ARG A 15 2.45 -16.57 5.11
N PHE A 16 3.60 -15.93 4.91
CA PHE A 16 4.00 -15.30 3.64
C PHE A 16 3.83 -16.22 2.43
N ALA A 17 4.46 -17.40 2.47
CA ALA A 17 4.40 -18.36 1.37
C ALA A 17 2.96 -18.83 1.05
N ASP A 18 2.13 -19.03 2.07
CA ASP A 18 0.73 -19.46 1.90
C ASP A 18 -0.11 -18.39 1.22
N VAL A 19 0.06 -17.12 1.62
CA VAL A 19 -0.67 -15.99 1.02
C VAL A 19 -0.22 -15.75 -0.43
N CYS A 20 1.08 -15.83 -0.70
CA CYS A 20 1.61 -15.73 -2.06
C CYS A 20 1.09 -16.86 -2.96
N ALA A 21 1.04 -18.10 -2.45
CA ALA A 21 0.48 -19.23 -3.18
C ALA A 21 -1.03 -19.07 -3.43
N LEU A 22 -1.80 -18.57 -2.45
CA LEU A 22 -3.21 -18.24 -2.64
C LEU A 22 -3.41 -17.26 -3.81
N TYR A 23 -2.68 -16.14 -3.81
CA TYR A 23 -2.85 -15.11 -4.84
C TYR A 23 -2.40 -15.56 -6.22
N ARG A 24 -1.25 -16.24 -6.31
CA ARG A 24 -0.71 -16.74 -7.58
C ARG A 24 -1.47 -17.95 -8.12
N ASP A 25 -1.59 -19.00 -7.32
CA ASP A 25 -1.95 -20.34 -7.79
C ASP A 25 -3.48 -20.56 -7.78
N VAL A 26 -4.19 -19.90 -6.86
CA VAL A 26 -5.65 -20.05 -6.72
C VAL A 26 -6.39 -18.89 -7.37
N LEU A 27 -5.97 -17.64 -7.09
CA LEU A 27 -6.63 -16.45 -7.61
C LEU A 27 -6.10 -16.01 -8.98
N GLY A 28 -4.97 -16.56 -9.43
CA GLY A 28 -4.42 -16.28 -10.76
C GLY A 28 -3.91 -14.85 -10.94
N MET A 29 -3.54 -14.17 -9.85
CA MET A 29 -3.01 -12.81 -9.92
C MET A 29 -1.60 -12.82 -10.53
N ALA A 30 -1.32 -11.82 -11.37
CA ALA A 30 0.01 -11.64 -11.94
C ALA A 30 0.97 -11.11 -10.87
N MET A 31 2.06 -11.83 -10.64
CA MET A 31 3.13 -11.40 -9.75
C MET A 31 4.11 -10.52 -10.52
N ILE A 32 4.35 -9.31 -10.01
CA ILE A 32 5.21 -8.28 -10.62
C ILE A 32 6.51 -8.05 -9.83
N ARG A 33 6.58 -8.56 -8.59
CA ARG A 33 7.81 -8.62 -7.78
C ARG A 33 7.81 -9.92 -6.98
N ASP A 34 8.97 -10.59 -6.95
CA ASP A 34 9.20 -11.85 -6.24
C ASP A 34 10.52 -11.78 -5.49
N GLU A 35 10.45 -11.44 -4.21
CA GLU A 35 11.58 -11.39 -3.29
C GLU A 35 11.29 -12.23 -2.04
N PRO A 36 12.34 -12.67 -1.31
CA PRO A 36 12.17 -13.61 -0.19
C PRO A 36 11.16 -13.20 0.89
N GLN A 37 10.98 -11.89 1.10
CA GLN A 37 10.07 -11.33 2.11
C GLN A 37 9.10 -10.29 1.53
N ALA A 38 9.06 -10.14 0.20
CA ALA A 38 8.20 -9.16 -0.45
C ALA A 38 7.73 -9.71 -1.80
N ALA A 39 6.42 -9.86 -1.95
CA ALA A 39 5.81 -10.25 -3.21
C ALA A 39 4.73 -9.26 -3.59
N TRP A 40 4.77 -8.77 -4.82
CA TRP A 40 3.81 -7.79 -5.32
C TRP A 40 2.99 -8.40 -6.44
N PHE A 41 1.68 -8.24 -6.34
CA PHE A 41 0.71 -8.72 -7.30
C PHE A 41 -0.06 -7.55 -7.89
N VAL A 42 -0.58 -7.74 -9.11
CA VAL A 42 -1.44 -6.76 -9.76
C VAL A 42 -2.76 -7.40 -10.18
N THR A 43 -3.84 -6.68 -9.96
CA THR A 43 -5.19 -7.03 -10.45
C THR A 43 -5.32 -6.70 -11.94
N PRO A 44 -6.33 -7.24 -12.65
CA PRO A 44 -6.58 -6.87 -14.06
C PRO A 44 -6.86 -5.37 -14.28
N THR A 45 -7.33 -4.66 -13.26
CA THR A 45 -7.58 -3.20 -13.29
C THR A 45 -6.33 -2.38 -12.97
N GLY A 46 -5.21 -3.03 -12.63
CA GLY A 46 -3.94 -2.37 -12.34
C GLY A 46 -3.73 -2.04 -10.87
N ASP A 47 -4.62 -2.44 -9.96
CA ASP A 47 -4.47 -2.24 -8.52
C ASP A 47 -3.47 -3.24 -7.93
N GLU A 48 -2.64 -2.77 -6.99
CA GLU A 48 -1.52 -3.54 -6.45
C GLU A 48 -1.88 -4.19 -5.12
N VAL A 49 -1.41 -5.43 -4.92
CA VAL A 49 -1.54 -6.17 -3.67
C VAL A 49 -0.15 -6.63 -3.26
N HIS A 50 0.38 -6.05 -2.18
CA HIS A 50 1.73 -6.37 -1.69
C HIS A 50 1.63 -7.25 -0.46
N VAL A 51 2.44 -8.30 -0.44
CA VAL A 51 2.58 -9.21 0.70
C VAL A 51 3.99 -9.05 1.24
N TYR A 52 4.10 -8.88 2.55
CA TYR A 52 5.34 -8.74 3.28
C TYR A 52 5.46 -9.84 4.33
N GLY A 53 6.63 -10.50 4.35
CA GLY A 53 6.95 -11.54 5.33
C GLY A 53 7.41 -10.96 6.67
N PRO A 54 7.61 -11.80 7.68
CA PRO A 54 7.94 -11.36 9.04
C PRO A 54 9.31 -10.71 9.19
N ASP A 55 10.24 -10.96 8.24
CA ASP A 55 11.59 -10.37 8.24
C ASP A 55 11.67 -9.07 7.42
N ASP A 56 10.55 -8.59 6.87
CA ASP A 56 10.45 -7.24 6.30
C ASP A 56 10.20 -6.22 7.41
N HIS A 57 11.27 -5.52 7.82
CA HIS A 57 11.21 -4.52 8.88
C HIS A 57 10.71 -3.16 8.42
N ASP A 58 10.74 -2.89 7.12
CA ASP A 58 10.25 -1.63 6.56
C ASP A 58 8.73 -1.49 6.76
N HIS A 59 7.99 -2.59 6.85
CA HIS A 59 6.54 -2.62 7.05
C HIS A 59 6.11 -3.11 8.44
N ASP A 60 6.99 -3.08 9.45
CA ASP A 60 6.66 -3.46 10.85
C ASP A 60 5.50 -2.63 11.46
N PHE A 61 5.19 -1.48 10.86
CA PHE A 61 4.03 -0.67 11.26
C PHE A 61 2.70 -1.19 10.72
N PHE A 62 2.68 -2.18 9.83
CA PHE A 62 1.44 -2.87 9.45
C PHE A 62 0.95 -3.67 10.66
N LEU A 63 -0.21 -3.28 11.19
CA LEU A 63 -0.82 -3.91 12.37
C LEU A 63 -1.51 -5.24 11.98
N GLN A 64 -2.57 -5.65 12.68
CA GLN A 64 -3.18 -6.97 12.49
C GLN A 64 -3.96 -7.16 11.17
N GLY A 65 -4.20 -6.09 10.40
CA GLY A 65 -5.06 -6.13 9.21
C GLY A 65 -4.36 -5.57 7.96
N PRO A 66 -4.93 -5.82 6.77
CA PRO A 66 -4.44 -5.22 5.53
C PRO A 66 -4.44 -3.70 5.62
N VAL A 67 -3.37 -3.09 5.11
CA VAL A 67 -3.27 -1.64 4.92
C VAL A 67 -3.90 -1.28 3.58
N VAL A 68 -4.87 -0.38 3.61
CA VAL A 68 -5.60 0.05 2.41
C VAL A 68 -5.06 1.39 1.91
N GLY A 69 -4.71 1.44 0.63
CA GLY A 69 -4.25 2.64 -0.05
C GLY A 69 -5.32 3.31 -0.90
N LEU A 70 -5.48 4.62 -0.68
CA LEU A 70 -6.40 5.48 -1.41
C LEU A 70 -5.65 6.29 -2.47
N GLN A 71 -6.09 6.20 -3.72
CA GLN A 71 -5.52 7.03 -4.77
C GLN A 71 -6.07 8.45 -4.69
N VAL A 72 -5.18 9.44 -4.75
CA VAL A 72 -5.51 10.87 -4.71
C VAL A 72 -5.07 11.58 -5.99
N ASP A 73 -5.74 12.68 -6.29
CA ASP A 73 -5.45 13.56 -7.44
C ASP A 73 -4.22 14.46 -7.20
N ASP A 74 -4.05 14.94 -5.97
CA ASP A 74 -2.91 15.76 -5.54
C ASP A 74 -2.41 15.28 -4.17
N PHE A 75 -1.28 14.57 -4.18
CA PHE A 75 -0.67 14.01 -2.99
C PHE A 75 -0.21 15.09 -2.00
N ALA A 76 0.51 16.11 -2.49
CA ALA A 76 1.14 17.11 -1.64
C ALA A 76 0.08 17.90 -0.87
N ALA A 77 -0.95 18.33 -1.60
CA ALA A 77 -2.02 19.08 -1.02
C ALA A 77 -2.85 18.17 -0.07
N THR A 78 -3.15 16.91 -0.45
CA THR A 78 -3.92 15.99 0.42
C THR A 78 -3.20 15.72 1.74
N ARG A 79 -1.89 15.44 1.69
CA ARG A 79 -1.07 15.24 2.89
C ARG A 79 -1.06 16.49 3.77
N ALA A 80 -0.90 17.68 3.19
CA ALA A 80 -0.94 18.94 3.94
C ALA A 80 -2.28 19.14 4.67
N ALA A 81 -3.40 18.86 4.00
CA ALA A 81 -4.73 18.94 4.62
C ALA A 81 -4.91 17.93 5.77
N MET A 82 -4.42 16.70 5.61
CA MET A 82 -4.47 15.66 6.65
C MET A 82 -3.61 16.03 7.86
N VAL A 83 -2.40 16.57 7.63
CA VAL A 83 -1.54 17.08 8.73
C VAL A 83 -2.23 18.23 9.46
N ALA A 84 -2.84 19.18 8.75
CA ALA A 84 -3.58 20.27 9.37
C ALA A 84 -4.80 19.79 10.20
N ALA A 85 -5.38 18.64 9.84
CA ALA A 85 -6.45 17.97 10.58
C ALA A 85 -5.96 17.11 11.76
N GLY A 86 -4.65 17.08 12.04
CA GLY A 86 -4.07 16.32 13.15
C GLY A 86 -3.79 14.85 12.85
N ILE A 87 -3.88 14.42 11.59
CA ILE A 87 -3.52 13.05 11.20
C ILE A 87 -2.00 12.87 11.23
N ARG A 88 -1.56 11.76 11.84
CA ARG A 88 -0.15 11.42 11.99
C ARG A 88 0.33 10.50 10.87
N PHE A 89 1.26 10.99 10.07
CA PHE A 89 1.98 10.20 9.06
C PHE A 89 3.15 9.42 9.68
N ILE A 90 3.49 8.31 9.03
CA ILE A 90 4.60 7.43 9.38
C ILE A 90 5.74 7.72 8.41
N GLY A 91 6.85 8.24 8.94
CA GLY A 91 8.02 8.59 8.14
C GLY A 91 7.77 9.67 7.08
N GLU A 92 8.73 9.80 6.17
CA GLU A 92 8.63 10.68 5.00
C GLU A 92 7.95 9.97 3.81
N PRO A 93 7.37 10.72 2.86
CA PRO A 93 6.83 10.15 1.63
C PRO A 93 7.87 9.32 0.86
N GLN A 94 7.43 8.17 0.34
CA GLN A 94 8.24 7.26 -0.47
C GLN A 94 7.90 7.46 -1.95
N THR A 95 8.87 7.19 -2.84
CA THR A 95 8.67 7.31 -4.30
C THR A 95 9.32 6.15 -5.05
N SER A 96 8.67 5.69 -6.12
CA SER A 96 9.18 4.69 -7.05
C SER A 96 8.38 4.73 -8.35
N GLY A 97 9.04 4.59 -9.51
CA GLY A 97 8.36 4.50 -10.80
C GLY A 97 7.45 5.70 -11.14
N GLY A 98 7.71 6.88 -10.59
CA GLY A 98 6.85 8.07 -10.74
C GLY A 98 5.61 8.09 -9.83
N ALA A 99 5.41 7.07 -9.00
CA ALA A 99 4.42 7.08 -7.94
C ALA A 99 5.01 7.69 -6.65
N ILE A 100 4.13 8.28 -5.84
CA ILE A 100 4.41 8.77 -4.50
C ILE A 100 3.35 8.26 -3.53
N TRP A 101 3.75 7.80 -2.34
CA TRP A 101 2.84 7.34 -1.31
C TRP A 101 3.36 7.65 0.10
N ASN A 102 2.47 7.65 1.09
CA ASN A 102 2.85 7.75 2.50
C ASN A 102 1.78 7.12 3.39
N HIS A 103 2.24 6.40 4.41
CA HIS A 103 1.42 5.71 5.38
C HIS A 103 1.03 6.63 6.54
N TYR A 104 -0.15 6.42 7.12
CA TYR A 104 -0.64 7.20 8.26
C TYR A 104 -1.51 6.36 9.21
N TYR A 105 -1.61 6.82 10.46
CA TYR A 105 -2.56 6.27 11.42
C TYR A 105 -3.92 6.93 11.25
N GLY A 106 -4.95 6.13 11.01
CA GLY A 106 -6.34 6.56 11.03
C GLY A 106 -6.81 6.91 12.45
N PRO A 107 -7.95 7.62 12.57
CA PRO A 107 -8.53 7.96 13.87
C PRO A 107 -8.97 6.74 14.69
N ASP A 108 -9.09 5.57 14.06
CA ASP A 108 -9.40 4.28 14.66
C ASP A 108 -8.14 3.48 15.06
N GLY A 109 -6.94 4.03 14.83
CA GLY A 109 -5.67 3.39 15.14
C GLY A 109 -5.16 2.41 14.08
N ASN A 110 -5.89 2.20 12.98
CA ASN A 110 -5.43 1.38 11.86
C ASN A 110 -4.43 2.14 10.98
N VAL A 111 -3.66 1.40 10.19
CA VAL A 111 -2.74 1.98 9.21
C VAL A 111 -3.38 2.01 7.83
N TYR A 112 -3.24 3.15 7.17
CA TYR A 112 -3.73 3.41 5.83
C TYR A 112 -2.62 4.06 5.00
N GLU A 113 -2.85 4.13 3.68
CA GLU A 113 -1.95 4.79 2.74
C GLU A 113 -2.72 5.79 1.87
N ILE A 114 -2.07 6.89 1.50
CA ILE A 114 -2.47 7.69 0.33
C ILE A 114 -1.39 7.55 -0.75
N MET A 115 -1.83 7.42 -2.00
CA MET A 115 -0.93 7.24 -3.15
C MET A 115 -1.35 8.14 -4.31
N GLN A 116 -0.38 8.66 -5.03
CA GLN A 116 -0.59 9.23 -6.36
C GLN A 116 0.29 8.47 -7.36
N ARG A 117 -0.35 7.85 -8.36
CA ARG A 117 0.31 7.23 -9.51
C ARG A 117 0.83 8.30 -10.47
N PRO A 118 1.87 7.99 -11.28
CA PRO A 118 2.24 8.86 -12.39
C PRO A 118 1.03 9.05 -13.30
N GLY A 119 0.83 10.28 -13.79
CA GLY A 119 -0.27 10.58 -14.70
C GLY A 119 -0.16 9.70 -15.95
N GLY A 120 -1.21 8.93 -16.25
CA GLY A 120 -1.33 8.26 -17.54
C GLY A 120 -1.45 9.32 -18.64
N ALA A 121 -0.65 9.18 -19.69
CA ALA A 121 -0.85 9.92 -20.94
C ALA A 121 -2.18 9.53 -21.59
#